data_AF-A0A3C0GUH6-F1
#
_entry.id   AF-A0A3C0GUH6-F1
#
_cell.length_a   1.000
_cell.length_b   1.000
_cell.length_c   1.000
_cell.angle_alpha   90.00
_cell.angle_beta   90.00
_cell.angle_gamma   90.00
#
_symmetry.space_group_name_H-M   'P 1'
#
loop_
_entity.id
_entity.type
_entity.pdbx_description
1 polymer ?
#
loop_
_entity_poly.entity_id
_entity_poly.type
_entity_poly.pdbx_seq_one_letter_code
_entity_poly.pdbx_strand_id
1 'polypeptide(L)'
;MAKPTGSRLVIYAALAGNLCIAIAKFVAAGLSGSSAMLSEGVHSLVDTINELLLLYGLRRAEKKPDTVHPFGYGRELYFWSFIVALLVFAAGAGVSAYEGIQHIRHPEPATNHGLSYTVLGVSLLFEGTSWYIALREFRRSKGRMGYFEAFRRSKDPSTFTVLLEDSAA
;
A
#
# COMPACT_ATOMS: atom_id res chain seq x y z
N MET A 1 -3.28 25.35 9.74
CA MET A 1 -3.31 23.91 9.44
C MET A 1 -3.24 23.74 7.94
N ALA A 2 -2.18 23.15 7.39
CA ALA A 2 -2.07 22.93 5.95
C ALA A 2 -3.14 21.93 5.51
N LYS A 3 -3.88 22.23 4.44
CA LYS A 3 -4.82 21.28 3.84
C LYS A 3 -4.05 20.02 3.43
N PRO A 4 -4.52 18.80 3.77
CA PRO A 4 -3.86 17.53 3.44
C PRO A 4 -4.08 17.14 1.96
N THR A 5 -4.02 18.12 1.05
CA THR A 5 -4.27 17.90 -0.38
C THR A 5 -3.21 17.03 -1.05
N GLY A 6 -1.98 17.00 -0.54
CA GLY A 6 -0.90 16.14 -1.03
C GLY A 6 -1.13 14.65 -0.72
N SER A 7 -1.46 14.33 0.54
CA SER A 7 -1.75 12.97 1.01
C SER A 7 -2.82 12.26 0.19
N ARG A 8 -3.95 12.94 -0.09
CA ARG A 8 -5.03 12.35 -0.89
C ARG A 8 -4.60 11.99 -2.30
N LEU A 9 -3.84 12.87 -2.95
CA LEU A 9 -3.37 12.62 -4.31
C LEU A 9 -2.42 11.42 -4.36
N VAL A 10 -1.54 11.28 -3.37
CA VAL A 10 -0.67 10.11 -3.23
C VAL A 10 -1.52 8.84 -3.08
N ILE A 11 -2.49 8.82 -2.16
CA ILE A 11 -3.31 7.62 -1.91
C ILE A 11 -4.20 7.28 -3.12
N TYR A 12 -4.75 8.27 -3.83
CA TYR A 12 -5.51 8.00 -5.05
C TYR A 12 -4.65 7.48 -6.20
N ALA A 13 -3.41 7.98 -6.33
CA ALA A 13 -2.48 7.48 -7.33
C ALA A 13 -2.08 6.04 -7.03
N ALA A 14 -1.77 5.75 -5.76
CA ALA A 14 -1.45 4.42 -5.28
C ALA A 14 -2.64 3.46 -5.49
N LEU A 15 -3.86 3.85 -5.09
CA LEU A 15 -5.10 3.09 -5.31
C LEU A 15 -5.35 2.72 -6.77
N ALA A 16 -5.19 3.69 -7.67
CA ALA A 16 -5.36 3.42 -9.10
C ALA A 16 -4.28 2.47 -9.62
N GLY A 17 -3.02 2.66 -9.19
CA GLY A 17 -1.89 1.80 -9.54
C GLY A 17 -2.11 0.36 -9.07
N ASN A 18 -2.32 0.17 -7.77
CA ASN A 18 -2.47 -1.13 -7.14
C ASN A 18 -3.70 -1.89 -7.64
N LEU A 19 -4.81 -1.20 -7.92
CA LEU A 19 -5.97 -1.85 -8.53
C LEU A 19 -5.69 -2.33 -9.97
N CYS A 20 -5.01 -1.52 -10.79
CA CYS A 20 -4.61 -1.92 -12.14
C CYS A 20 -3.66 -3.13 -12.13
N ILE A 21 -2.69 -3.12 -11.21
CA ILE A 21 -1.75 -4.21 -11.00
C ILE A 21 -2.48 -5.48 -10.54
N ALA A 22 -3.36 -5.37 -9.54
CA ALA A 22 -4.12 -6.51 -9.02
C ALA A 22 -4.92 -7.18 -10.14
N ILE A 23 -5.62 -6.41 -10.98
CA ILE A 23 -6.35 -6.95 -12.14
C ILE A 23 -5.39 -7.68 -13.08
N ALA A 24 -4.24 -7.08 -13.42
CA ALA A 24 -3.26 -7.70 -14.31
C ALA A 24 -2.71 -9.01 -13.74
N LYS A 25 -2.34 -9.03 -12.45
CA LYS A 25 -1.84 -10.22 -11.74
C LYS A 25 -2.89 -11.33 -11.65
N PHE A 26 -4.16 -11.01 -11.35
CA PHE A 26 -5.23 -12.03 -11.34
C PHE A 26 -5.53 -12.60 -12.73
N VAL A 27 -5.56 -11.76 -13.77
CA VAL A 27 -5.70 -12.23 -15.16
C VAL A 27 -4.53 -13.14 -15.53
N ALA A 28 -3.31 -12.73 -15.18
CA ALA A 28 -2.11 -13.52 -15.39
C ALA A 28 -2.13 -14.85 -14.65
N ALA A 29 -2.62 -14.88 -13.41
CA ALA A 29 -2.78 -16.09 -12.62
C ALA A 29 -3.79 -17.05 -13.27
N GLY A 30 -4.94 -16.54 -13.74
CA GLY A 30 -5.94 -17.33 -14.43
C GLY A 30 -5.45 -17.93 -15.76
N LEU A 31 -4.61 -17.19 -16.49
CA LEU A 31 -4.04 -17.65 -17.76
C LEU A 31 -2.83 -18.60 -17.59
N SER A 32 -2.00 -18.37 -16.58
CA SER A 32 -0.82 -19.19 -16.31
C SER A 32 -1.13 -20.44 -15.49
N GLY A 33 -2.23 -20.44 -14.73
CA GLY A 33 -2.52 -21.46 -13.72
C GLY A 33 -1.52 -21.46 -12.56
N SER A 34 -0.69 -20.42 -12.44
CA SER A 34 0.39 -20.35 -11.45
C SER A 34 -0.16 -19.95 -10.07
N SER A 35 0.05 -20.83 -9.09
CA SER A 35 -0.21 -20.59 -7.67
C SER A 35 0.55 -19.36 -7.15
N ALA A 36 1.82 -19.22 -7.53
CA ALA A 36 2.66 -18.06 -7.19
C ALA A 36 2.11 -16.74 -7.75
N MET A 37 1.66 -16.71 -9.02
CA MET A 37 1.05 -15.50 -9.59
C MET A 37 -0.28 -15.14 -8.94
N LEU A 38 -1.04 -16.14 -8.48
CA LEU A 38 -2.27 -15.92 -7.73
C LEU A 38 -1.99 -15.25 -6.37
N SER A 39 -0.94 -15.68 -5.67
CA SER A 39 -0.47 -15.05 -4.43
C SER A 39 -0.08 -13.59 -4.63
N GLU A 40 0.68 -13.32 -5.68
CA GLU A 40 1.06 -11.97 -6.09
C GLU A 40 -0.19 -11.09 -6.37
N GLY A 41 -1.23 -11.66 -6.97
CA GLY A 41 -2.51 -10.98 -7.17
C GLY A 41 -3.24 -10.68 -5.85
N VAL A 42 -3.22 -11.61 -4.90
CA VAL A 42 -3.78 -11.41 -3.55
C VAL A 42 -3.01 -10.32 -2.79
N HIS A 43 -1.69 -10.24 -2.95
CA HIS A 43 -0.88 -9.17 -2.36
C HIS A 43 -1.36 -7.80 -2.82
N SER A 44 -1.39 -7.55 -4.14
CA SER A 44 -1.85 -6.26 -4.68
C SER A 44 -3.32 -5.94 -4.36
N LEU A 45 -4.15 -6.95 -4.11
CA LEU A 45 -5.51 -6.75 -3.60
C LEU A 45 -5.51 -6.24 -2.15
N VAL A 46 -4.65 -6.78 -1.29
CA VAL A 46 -4.50 -6.33 0.10
C VAL A 46 -4.05 -4.88 0.13
N ASP A 47 -3.09 -4.50 -0.72
CA ASP A 47 -2.60 -3.11 -0.81
C ASP A 47 -3.72 -2.15 -1.24
N THR A 48 -4.52 -2.56 -2.24
CA THR A 48 -5.71 -1.81 -2.67
C THR A 48 -6.69 -1.59 -1.50
N ILE A 49 -6.89 -2.61 -0.66
CA ILE A 49 -7.75 -2.51 0.54
C ILE A 49 -7.15 -1.55 1.57
N ASN A 50 -5.83 -1.57 1.77
CA ASN A 50 -5.14 -0.69 2.69
C ASN A 50 -5.35 0.79 2.32
N GLU A 51 -5.24 1.12 1.03
CA GLU A 51 -5.46 2.48 0.55
C GLU A 51 -6.90 2.94 0.73
N LEU A 52 -7.89 2.06 0.51
CA LEU A 52 -9.29 2.35 0.79
C LEU A 52 -9.52 2.64 2.28
N LEU A 53 -8.86 1.89 3.17
CA LEU A 53 -8.91 2.12 4.62
C LEU A 53 -8.25 3.45 5.01
N LEU A 54 -7.12 3.82 4.41
CA LEU A 54 -6.48 5.12 4.61
C LEU A 54 -7.38 6.26 4.14
N LEU A 55 -8.01 6.14 2.97
CA LEU A 55 -9.00 7.12 2.47
C LEU A 55 -10.21 7.23 3.41
N TYR A 56 -10.69 6.10 3.93
CA TYR A 56 -11.77 6.08 4.91
C TYR A 56 -11.36 6.82 6.20
N GLY A 57 -10.15 6.55 6.70
CA GLY A 57 -9.59 7.22 7.87
C GLY A 57 -9.43 8.73 7.69
N LEU A 58 -8.95 9.17 6.52
CA LEU A 58 -8.91 10.58 6.16
C LEU A 58 -10.29 11.22 6.13
N ARG A 59 -11.27 10.56 5.52
CA ARG A 59 -12.66 11.04 5.48
C ARG A 59 -13.26 11.14 6.88
N ARG A 60 -12.91 10.22 7.79
CA ARG A 60 -13.38 10.24 9.18
C ARG A 60 -12.71 11.35 9.99
N ALA A 61 -11.42 11.56 9.77
CA ALA A 61 -10.64 12.61 10.43
C ALA A 61 -11.13 14.03 10.12
N GLU A 62 -11.75 14.23 8.95
CA GLU A 62 -12.33 15.51 8.53
C GLU A 62 -13.74 15.78 9.07
N LYS A 63 -14.35 14.82 9.79
CA LYS A 63 -15.67 15.03 10.38
C LYS A 63 -15.61 16.19 11.38
N LYS A 64 -16.59 17.10 11.27
CA LYS A 64 -16.73 18.26 12.16
C LYS A 64 -16.92 17.80 13.63
N PRO A 65 -16.47 18.60 14.60
CA PRO A 65 -16.72 18.33 16.02
C PRO A 65 -18.21 18.16 16.31
N ASP A 66 -18.52 17.26 17.24
CA ASP A 66 -19.86 17.07 17.79
C ASP A 66 -19.81 17.00 19.32
N THR A 67 -20.96 16.78 19.97
CA THR A 67 -21.06 16.75 21.43
C THR A 67 -20.24 15.63 22.07
N VAL A 68 -19.98 14.55 21.34
CA VAL A 68 -19.18 13.41 21.79
C VAL A 68 -17.69 13.67 21.55
N HIS A 69 -17.34 14.38 20.46
CA HIS A 69 -15.97 14.77 20.13
C HIS A 69 -15.83 16.30 19.97
N PRO A 70 -15.73 17.06 21.08
CA PRO A 70 -15.68 18.52 21.04
C PRO A 70 -14.44 19.08 20.32
N PHE A 71 -13.36 18.31 20.28
CA PHE A 71 -12.12 18.65 19.58
C PHE A 71 -12.06 18.15 18.13
N GLY A 72 -13.13 17.52 17.64
CA GLY A 72 -13.20 16.94 16.30
C GLY A 72 -12.56 15.55 16.20
N TYR A 73 -12.54 15.03 14.97
CA TYR A 73 -12.20 13.64 14.68
C TYR A 73 -10.77 13.42 14.17
N GLY A 74 -9.91 14.43 14.19
CA GLY A 74 -8.57 14.35 13.57
C GLY A 74 -7.69 13.20 14.06
N ARG A 75 -7.95 12.63 15.26
CA ARG A 75 -7.23 11.46 15.79
C ARG A 75 -7.59 10.14 15.10
N GLU A 76 -8.73 10.07 14.43
CA GLU A 76 -9.17 8.90 13.66
C GLU A 76 -8.12 8.49 12.62
N LEU A 77 -7.42 9.47 12.00
CA LEU A 77 -6.38 9.17 11.02
C LEU A 77 -5.30 8.24 11.59
N TYR A 78 -4.86 8.47 12.83
CA TYR A 78 -3.85 7.63 13.48
C TYR A 78 -4.39 6.25 13.82
N PHE A 79 -5.66 6.17 14.24
CA PHE A 79 -6.32 4.89 14.49
C PHE A 79 -6.39 4.04 13.21
N TRP A 80 -6.88 4.61 12.11
CA TRP A 80 -6.98 3.90 10.83
C TRP A 80 -5.60 3.56 10.25
N SER A 81 -4.60 4.43 10.39
CA SER A 81 -3.22 4.12 9.98
C SER A 81 -2.63 2.97 10.80
N PHE A 82 -2.96 2.88 12.09
CA PHE A 82 -2.55 1.76 12.94
C PHE A 82 -3.24 0.45 12.54
N ILE A 83 -4.54 0.48 12.22
CA ILE A 83 -5.26 -0.69 11.69
C ILE A 83 -4.61 -1.18 10.40
N VAL A 84 -4.28 -0.28 9.47
CA VAL A 84 -3.58 -0.64 8.22
C VAL A 84 -2.22 -1.27 8.51
N ALA A 85 -1.42 -0.68 9.40
CA ALA A 85 -0.14 -1.27 9.78
C ALA A 85 -0.27 -2.70 10.35
N LEU A 86 -1.30 -2.95 11.16
CA LEU A 86 -1.60 -4.29 11.67
C LEU A 86 -2.02 -5.25 10.55
N LEU A 87 -2.82 -4.80 9.59
CA LEU A 87 -3.26 -5.61 8.46
C LEU A 87 -2.10 -5.97 7.54
N VAL A 88 -1.28 -5.00 7.14
CA VAL A 88 -0.06 -5.23 6.35
C VAL A 88 0.84 -6.24 7.05
N PHE A 89 1.08 -6.05 8.35
CA PHE A 89 1.93 -6.97 9.11
C PHE A 89 1.33 -8.38 9.19
N ALA A 90 0.06 -8.51 9.58
CA ALA A 90 -0.58 -9.81 9.78
C ALA A 90 -0.80 -10.57 8.46
N ALA A 91 -1.28 -9.88 7.42
CA ALA A 91 -1.48 -10.47 6.10
C ALA A 91 -0.14 -10.77 5.43
N GLY A 92 0.79 -9.82 5.41
CA GLY A 92 2.12 -10.00 4.83
C GLY A 92 2.90 -11.13 5.50
N ALA A 93 2.98 -11.15 6.84
CA ALA A 93 3.66 -12.22 7.57
C ALA A 93 2.92 -13.56 7.44
N GLY A 94 1.58 -13.55 7.50
CA GLY A 94 0.76 -14.76 7.42
C GLY A 94 0.86 -15.45 6.07
N VAL A 95 0.70 -14.70 4.97
CA VAL A 95 0.81 -15.21 3.60
C VAL A 95 2.25 -15.67 3.34
N SER A 96 3.26 -14.86 3.67
CA SER A 96 4.67 -15.22 3.45
C SER A 96 5.06 -16.49 4.21
N ALA A 97 4.63 -16.65 5.46
CA ALA A 97 4.90 -17.85 6.24
C ALA A 97 4.16 -19.07 5.69
N TYR A 98 2.88 -18.92 5.32
CA TYR A 98 2.08 -20.00 4.76
C TYR A 98 2.68 -20.49 3.44
N GLU A 99 2.93 -19.59 2.50
CA GLU A 99 3.48 -19.95 1.19
C GLU A 99 4.90 -20.49 1.28
N GLY A 100 5.74 -19.89 2.12
CA GLY A 100 7.09 -20.39 2.38
C GLY A 100 7.07 -21.83 2.89
N ILE A 101 6.19 -22.16 3.84
CA ILE A 101 6.06 -23.53 4.34
C ILE A 101 5.51 -24.46 3.24
N GLN A 102 4.51 -24.01 2.47
CA GLN A 102 3.93 -24.83 1.40
C GLN A 102 4.95 -25.16 0.31
N HIS A 103 5.74 -24.18 -0.14
CA HIS A 103 6.74 -24.38 -1.18
C HIS A 103 7.90 -25.29 -0.72
N ILE A 104 8.24 -25.27 0.57
CA ILE A 104 9.21 -26.21 1.14
C ILE A 104 8.64 -27.64 1.15
N ARG A 105 7.35 -27.81 1.44
CA ARG A 105 6.70 -29.13 1.53
C ARG A 105 6.32 -29.71 0.18
N HIS A 106 5.90 -28.88 -0.76
CA HIS A 106 5.44 -29.25 -2.10
C HIS A 106 6.14 -28.35 -3.13
N PRO A 107 7.34 -28.75 -3.60
CA PRO A 107 8.03 -28.01 -4.64
C PRO A 107 7.25 -28.10 -5.95
N GLU A 108 6.54 -27.03 -6.32
CA GLU A 108 5.89 -26.93 -7.62
C GLU A 108 6.86 -26.27 -8.62
N PRO A 109 7.12 -26.90 -9.79
CA PRO A 109 7.87 -26.24 -10.85
C PRO A 109 7.03 -25.08 -11.40
N ALA A 110 7.61 -23.87 -11.39
CA ALA A 110 6.94 -22.69 -11.91
C ALA A 110 6.60 -22.89 -13.40
N THR A 111 5.30 -22.88 -13.70
CA THR A 111 4.81 -22.99 -15.07
C THR A 111 4.75 -21.59 -15.70
N ASN A 112 5.33 -21.48 -16.89
CA ASN A 112 5.24 -20.33 -17.81
C ASN A 112 5.88 -19.00 -17.32
N HIS A 113 7.19 -19.02 -17.09
CA HIS A 113 7.99 -17.88 -16.61
C HIS A 113 7.83 -16.58 -17.41
N GLY A 114 7.62 -16.66 -18.74
CA GLY A 114 7.58 -15.47 -19.60
C GLY A 114 6.40 -14.54 -19.33
N LEU A 115 5.22 -15.11 -19.06
CA LEU A 115 4.02 -14.34 -18.71
C LEU A 115 4.19 -13.68 -17.34
N SER A 116 4.72 -14.44 -16.37
CA SER A 116 4.97 -13.95 -15.02
C SER A 116 5.98 -12.80 -14.98
N TYR A 117 7.11 -12.91 -15.69
CA TYR A 117 8.09 -11.83 -15.75
C TYR A 117 7.57 -10.59 -16.46
N THR A 118 6.72 -10.74 -17.47
CA THR A 118 6.10 -9.59 -18.14
C THR A 118 5.18 -8.84 -17.19
N VAL A 119 4.36 -9.56 -16.43
CA VAL A 119 3.41 -8.99 -15.47
C VAL A 119 4.15 -8.33 -14.31
N LEU A 120 5.19 -8.97 -13.78
CA LEU A 120 6.06 -8.36 -12.76
C LEU A 120 6.76 -7.10 -13.27
N GLY A 121 7.26 -7.11 -14.51
CA GLY A 121 7.86 -5.94 -15.13
C GLY A 121 6.90 -4.77 -15.31
N VAL A 122 5.64 -5.06 -15.70
CA VAL A 122 4.59 -4.04 -15.76
C VAL A 122 4.24 -3.55 -14.35
N SER A 123 4.11 -4.45 -13.37
CA SER A 123 3.80 -4.11 -11.98
C SER A 123 4.85 -3.16 -11.40
N LEU A 124 6.13 -3.46 -11.62
CA LEU A 124 7.26 -2.62 -11.20
C LEU A 124 7.18 -1.20 -11.77
N LEU A 125 6.70 -1.03 -13.01
CA LEU A 125 6.52 0.31 -13.59
C LEU A 125 5.38 1.07 -12.90
N PHE A 126 4.26 0.41 -12.62
CA PHE A 126 3.11 1.05 -11.96
C PHE A 126 3.42 1.36 -10.49
N GLU A 127 3.91 0.40 -9.70
CA GLU A 127 4.38 0.60 -8.33
C GLU A 127 5.48 1.67 -8.29
N GLY A 128 6.45 1.59 -9.19
CA GLY A 128 7.52 2.59 -9.29
C GLY A 128 7.00 4.01 -9.55
N THR A 129 5.92 4.18 -10.32
CA THR A 129 5.28 5.49 -10.49
C THR A 129 4.56 5.97 -9.24
N SER A 130 3.82 5.11 -8.54
CA SER A 130 3.17 5.42 -7.25
C SER A 130 4.21 5.85 -6.22
N TRP A 131 5.24 5.01 -6.04
CA TRP A 131 6.36 5.25 -5.15
C TRP A 131 7.08 6.56 -5.47
N TYR A 132 7.31 6.84 -6.76
CA TYR A 132 7.94 8.09 -7.18
C TYR A 132 7.09 9.32 -6.81
N ILE A 133 5.76 9.24 -6.97
CA ILE A 133 4.84 10.31 -6.57
C ILE A 133 4.88 10.51 -5.05
N ALA A 134 4.81 9.42 -4.27
CA ALA A 134 4.92 9.45 -2.82
C ALA A 134 6.25 10.04 -2.36
N LEU A 135 7.37 9.62 -2.97
CA LEU A 135 8.70 10.13 -2.68
C LEU A 135 8.86 11.60 -3.06
N ARG A 136 8.26 12.03 -4.17
CA ARG A 136 8.27 13.45 -4.59
C ARG A 136 7.52 14.31 -3.58
N GLU A 137 6.36 13.86 -3.10
CA GLU A 137 5.58 14.58 -2.09
C GLU A 137 6.32 14.59 -0.74
N PHE A 138 6.89 13.46 -0.35
CA PHE A 138 7.73 13.38 0.84
C PHE A 138 8.95 14.33 0.76
N ARG A 139 9.65 14.40 -0.38
CA ARG A 139 10.76 15.34 -0.59
C ARG A 139 10.31 16.80 -0.52
N ARG A 140 9.12 17.12 -1.02
CA ARG A 140 8.52 18.47 -0.87
C ARG A 140 8.23 18.80 0.59
N SER A 141 7.67 17.86 1.34
CA SER A 141 7.38 18.02 2.77
C SER A 141 8.65 18.11 3.64
N LYS A 142 9.70 17.37 3.29
CA LYS A 142 11.01 17.35 3.97
C LYS A 142 11.73 18.71 3.90
N GLY A 143 11.68 19.42 2.77
CA GLY A 143 12.41 20.68 2.58
C GLY A 143 13.91 20.52 2.85
N ARG A 144 14.43 21.26 3.85
CA ARG A 144 15.85 21.24 4.26
C ARG A 144 16.19 20.25 5.38
N MET A 145 15.20 19.56 5.96
CA MET A 145 15.41 18.61 7.07
C MET A 145 16.13 17.34 6.58
N GLY A 146 16.77 16.58 7.48
CA GLY A 146 17.27 15.23 7.16
C GLY A 146 16.12 14.25 6.90
N TYR A 147 16.38 13.11 6.24
CA TYR A 147 15.35 12.07 5.98
C TYR A 147 14.75 11.54 7.29
N PHE A 148 15.60 11.22 8.26
CA PHE A 148 15.18 10.72 9.58
C PHE A 148 14.48 11.79 10.43
N GLU A 149 14.90 13.04 10.30
CA GLU A 149 14.27 14.17 11.01
C GLU A 149 12.89 14.49 10.45
N ALA A 150 12.73 14.46 9.12
CA ALA A 150 11.44 14.60 8.45
C ALA A 150 10.49 13.44 8.80
N PHE A 151 11.00 12.21 8.90
CA PHE A 151 10.22 11.07 9.39
C PHE A 151 9.68 11.31 10.80
N ARG A 152 10.54 11.71 11.74
CA ARG A 152 10.14 11.93 13.14
C ARG A 152 9.21 13.12 13.35
N ARG A 153 9.28 14.14 12.49
CA ARG A 153 8.46 15.37 12.60
C ARG A 153 7.18 15.35 11.77
N SER A 154 7.10 14.53 10.74
CA SER A 154 5.94 14.51 9.86
C SER A 154 4.76 13.84 10.56
N LYS A 155 3.60 14.49 10.46
CA LYS A 155 2.32 14.07 11.09
C LYS A 155 1.36 13.44 10.09
N ASP A 156 1.88 13.09 8.92
CA ASP A 156 1.10 12.45 7.86
C ASP A 156 1.50 10.97 7.74
N PRO A 157 0.86 10.08 8.51
CA PRO A 157 1.17 8.65 8.48
C PRO A 157 0.85 8.02 7.12
N SER A 158 -0.13 8.55 6.38
CA SER A 158 -0.61 7.92 5.15
C SER A 158 0.44 7.92 4.02
N THR A 159 1.11 9.06 3.80
CA THR A 159 2.19 9.15 2.80
C THR A 159 3.38 8.25 3.17
N PHE A 160 3.64 8.04 4.47
CA PHE A 160 4.70 7.12 4.90
C PHE A 160 4.32 5.66 4.76
N THR A 161 3.07 5.31 5.08
CA THR A 161 2.59 3.94 4.92
C THR A 161 2.78 3.50 3.47
N VAL A 162 2.26 4.27 2.52
CA VAL A 162 2.42 3.97 1.08
C VAL A 162 3.89 3.92 0.68
N LEU A 163 4.72 4.89 1.10
CA LEU A 163 6.14 4.90 0.73
C LEU A 163 6.89 3.66 1.27
N LEU A 164 6.60 3.22 2.49
CA LEU A 164 7.27 2.06 3.11
C LEU A 164 6.75 0.74 2.55
N GLU A 165 5.45 0.65 2.28
CA GLU A 165 4.78 -0.49 1.65
C GLU A 165 5.34 -0.70 0.24
N ASP A 166 5.29 0.32 -0.62
CA ASP A 166 5.84 0.29 -1.99
C ASP A 166 7.36 0.07 -2.03
N SER A 167 8.08 0.27 -0.92
CA SER A 167 9.52 -0.03 -0.85
C SER A 167 9.82 -1.48 -0.48
N ALA A 168 8.82 -2.22 0.01
CA ALA A 168 8.95 -3.62 0.42
C ALA A 168 8.46 -4.60 -0.65
N ALA A 169 7.67 -4.12 -1.62
CA ALA A 169 7.28 -4.83 -2.85
C ALA A 169 8.47 -5.00 -3.81
#